data_AF-A0A5S9Y8S2-F1
#
_entry.id   AF-A0A5S9Y8S2-F1
#
_cell.length_a   1.000
_cell.length_b   1.000
_cell.length_c   1.000
_cell.angle_alpha   90.00
_cell.angle_beta   90.00
_cell.angle_gamma   90.00
#
_symmetry.space_group_name_H-M   'P 1'
#
loop_
_entity.id
_entity.type
_entity.pdbx_description
1 polymer ?
#
loop_
_entity_poly.entity_id
_entity_poly.type
_entity_poly.pdbx_seq_one_letter_code
_entity_poly.pdbx_strand_id
1 'polypeptide(L)'
;MAMEESDSGETATAKISSLTLKSRAMLATPSNEEIAIIVEQVYTPQESDEHKSARALFDFCVSTFPNCLTLKLLTVYRFSSDDDFRLRSICLLTETLKAQRFELSLVTLHEIKPLLISCLTMQNPKYCDSKIVRIIVSLVADKVGVWEEMSDCILSLVVNDPIRAFEVFIQLPSSLYGEFIYRFLQNFLDEVYKILLRPVEYEVEVWILALKSAVKMGILLMDSEMRFDLTRDILHIVWKCSLDVVWNDMEEEFLLNGLDSLEIFLVEDANKFKWNSDQCRFVAEFAFKISDIGKEAKEVAWKIYRMVTKLDKYVHNPAFEFSPFRNENKYLGVDDVCDLEDILDALSPVEIMREVSVGQVPNRLREIAITRLYELFCDHTAGKGDISISEIREIQPLLISCLAEIGIPESTFKILCQVVFHVLHELSSYQEDNWFGLWDYIATESKTEFMKTVYIFQCLTMRLDDKEFVIHAINNLLPEIHRHLNPPRDLLVDENCWVLAFTGAFCAAIHLIEISSHAQYLKEIAYKMIDSVRELVGRGMEVELVRRAFINMESIVEKQYDCYTTSDYRFVKGLVWRLYAIKDISVETQSVLWRINVILEKVQEVKELPKSDLDWLNQPETLGN
;
A
#
# COMPACT_ATOMS: atom_id res chain seq x y z
N MET A 1 -64.89 -13.49 58.90
CA MET A 1 -63.58 -13.20 58.30
C MET A 1 -63.81 -13.12 56.81
N ALA A 2 -63.98 -11.89 56.34
CA ALA A 2 -64.20 -11.56 54.95
C ALA A 2 -62.86 -11.36 54.25
N MET A 3 -62.82 -11.80 53.00
CA MET A 3 -62.24 -11.15 51.82
C MET A 3 -60.96 -10.32 51.99
N GLU A 4 -59.87 -10.85 51.43
CA GLU A 4 -58.83 -10.09 50.74
C GLU A 4 -58.28 -10.98 49.60
N GLU A 5 -59.01 -11.02 48.48
CA GLU A 5 -58.52 -11.51 47.18
C GLU A 5 -59.46 -10.93 46.11
N SER A 6 -59.10 -9.78 45.50
CA SER A 6 -59.54 -9.42 44.12
C SER A 6 -58.99 -8.10 43.55
N ASP A 7 -58.34 -7.22 44.31
CA ASP A 7 -58.19 -5.81 43.86
C ASP A 7 -56.96 -5.50 42.96
N SER A 8 -56.05 -6.46 42.73
CA SER A 8 -54.87 -6.26 41.86
C SER A 8 -55.10 -6.63 40.39
N GLY A 9 -56.19 -7.34 40.08
CA GLY A 9 -56.51 -7.79 38.72
C GLY A 9 -57.31 -6.78 37.89
N GLU A 10 -58.20 -6.00 38.52
CA GLU A 10 -59.08 -5.02 37.87
C GLU A 10 -58.34 -3.74 37.42
N THR A 11 -57.33 -3.31 38.18
CA THR A 11 -56.53 -2.11 37.86
C THR A 11 -55.54 -2.34 36.71
N ALA A 12 -54.93 -3.52 36.62
CA ALA A 12 -54.04 -3.90 35.52
C ALA A 12 -54.81 -4.09 34.20
N THR A 13 -55.97 -4.73 34.24
CA THR A 13 -56.83 -4.94 33.07
C THR A 13 -57.42 -3.63 32.55
N ALA A 14 -57.85 -2.72 33.43
CA ALA A 14 -58.29 -1.37 33.04
C ALA A 14 -57.17 -0.54 32.40
N LYS A 15 -55.93 -0.65 32.91
CA LYS A 15 -54.75 0.03 32.35
C LYS A 15 -54.39 -0.51 30.95
N ILE A 16 -54.41 -1.83 30.76
CA ILE A 16 -54.18 -2.46 29.45
C ILE A 16 -55.29 -2.08 28.45
N SER A 17 -56.54 -2.06 28.89
CA SER A 17 -57.67 -1.63 28.05
C SER A 17 -57.54 -0.16 27.62
N SER A 18 -57.12 0.72 28.54
CA SER A 18 -56.86 2.14 28.23
C SER A 18 -55.72 2.32 27.23
N LEU A 19 -54.60 1.61 27.42
CA LEU A 19 -53.46 1.64 26.50
C LEU A 19 -53.83 1.13 25.11
N THR A 20 -54.61 0.04 25.04
CA THR A 20 -55.08 -0.54 23.77
C THR A 20 -55.95 0.43 22.99
N LEU A 21 -56.83 1.17 23.66
CA LEU A 21 -57.75 2.11 23.00
C LEU A 21 -57.00 3.34 22.48
N LYS A 22 -56.06 3.88 23.29
CA LYS A 22 -55.19 5.00 22.89
C LYS A 22 -54.24 4.62 21.75
N SER A 23 -53.60 3.46 21.81
CA SER A 23 -52.68 3.02 20.76
C SER A 23 -53.40 2.81 19.42
N ARG A 24 -54.60 2.22 19.43
CA ARG A 24 -55.39 2.02 18.20
C ARG A 24 -55.86 3.35 17.60
N ALA A 25 -56.32 4.29 18.43
CA ALA A 25 -56.71 5.62 17.97
C ALA A 25 -55.52 6.33 17.30
N MET A 26 -54.36 6.36 17.97
CA MET A 26 -53.14 6.99 17.45
C MET A 26 -52.67 6.37 16.12
N LEU A 27 -52.61 5.04 16.05
CA LEU A 27 -52.04 4.34 14.89
C LEU A 27 -53.00 4.29 13.69
N ALA A 28 -54.32 4.32 13.93
CA ALA A 28 -55.31 4.33 12.86
C ALA A 28 -55.61 5.72 12.30
N THR A 29 -55.24 6.78 13.02
CA THR A 29 -55.52 8.16 12.60
C THR A 29 -54.56 8.59 11.48
N PRO A 30 -55.05 9.21 10.39
CA PRO A 30 -54.18 9.73 9.33
C PRO A 30 -53.24 10.86 9.77
N SER A 31 -53.69 11.72 10.71
CA SER A 31 -52.89 12.81 11.29
C SER A 31 -51.64 12.29 12.02
N ASN A 32 -50.54 13.03 11.94
CA ASN A 32 -49.28 12.74 12.63
C ASN A 32 -49.15 13.49 13.97
N GLU A 33 -50.17 14.25 14.40
CA GLU A 33 -50.11 15.08 15.61
C GLU A 33 -50.01 14.24 16.89
N GLU A 34 -50.79 13.17 17.03
CA GLU A 34 -50.78 12.35 18.26
C GLU A 34 -49.47 11.59 18.44
N ILE A 35 -48.92 11.06 17.35
CA ILE A 35 -47.59 10.42 17.39
C ILE A 35 -46.51 11.47 17.66
N ALA A 36 -46.70 12.72 17.22
CA ALA A 36 -45.75 13.79 17.48
C ALA A 36 -45.64 14.15 18.95
N ILE A 37 -46.77 14.28 19.63
CA ILE A 37 -46.83 14.50 21.07
C ILE A 37 -46.08 13.39 21.81
N ILE A 38 -46.27 12.13 21.41
CA ILE A 38 -45.61 11.00 22.06
C ILE A 38 -44.10 10.99 21.80
N VAL A 39 -43.68 11.21 20.56
CA VAL A 39 -42.26 11.29 20.22
C VAL A 39 -41.58 12.44 20.96
N GLU A 40 -42.22 13.58 21.15
CA GLU A 40 -41.66 14.67 21.96
C GLU A 40 -41.59 14.31 23.46
N GLN A 41 -42.68 13.77 24.01
CA GLN A 41 -42.77 13.43 25.43
C GLN A 41 -41.80 12.34 25.85
N VAL A 42 -41.48 11.39 24.96
CA VAL A 42 -40.45 10.35 25.22
C VAL A 42 -39.06 10.96 25.45
N TYR A 43 -38.77 12.15 24.92
CA TYR A 43 -37.49 12.85 25.11
C TYR A 43 -37.54 13.91 26.21
N THR A 44 -38.64 14.06 26.94
CA THR A 44 -38.71 14.89 28.15
C THR A 44 -37.99 14.20 29.34
N PRO A 45 -37.62 14.94 30.41
CA PRO A 45 -36.90 14.36 31.55
C PRO A 45 -37.60 13.12 32.11
N GLN A 46 -36.83 12.06 32.38
CA GLN A 46 -37.36 10.72 32.74
C GLN A 46 -38.27 10.71 33.97
N GLU A 47 -38.14 11.71 34.85
CA GLU A 47 -38.92 11.84 36.07
C GLU A 47 -40.34 12.38 35.83
N SER A 48 -40.59 13.02 34.69
CA SER A 48 -41.89 13.62 34.36
C SER A 48 -42.97 12.54 34.16
N ASP A 49 -44.21 12.87 34.57
CA ASP A 49 -45.35 11.98 34.35
C ASP A 49 -45.67 11.82 32.86
N GLU A 50 -45.32 12.83 32.05
CA GLU A 50 -45.42 12.86 30.59
C GLU A 50 -44.48 11.83 29.96
N HIS A 51 -43.20 11.80 30.35
CA HIS A 51 -42.23 10.82 29.88
C HIS A 51 -42.68 9.40 30.24
N LYS A 52 -43.03 9.16 31.51
CA LYS A 52 -43.44 7.82 31.98
C LYS A 52 -44.68 7.32 31.24
N SER A 53 -45.64 8.20 31.00
CA SER A 53 -46.88 7.87 30.28
C SER A 53 -46.62 7.60 28.79
N ALA A 54 -45.84 8.47 28.13
CA ALA A 54 -45.49 8.33 26.72
C ALA A 54 -44.62 7.10 26.47
N ARG A 55 -43.63 6.84 27.33
CA ARG A 55 -42.77 5.64 27.24
C ARG A 55 -43.58 4.37 27.45
N ALA A 56 -44.47 4.32 28.44
CA ALA A 56 -45.33 3.16 28.65
C ALA A 56 -46.26 2.88 27.46
N LEU A 57 -46.81 3.93 26.82
CA LEU A 57 -47.62 3.79 25.61
C LEU A 57 -46.78 3.36 24.40
N PHE A 58 -45.58 3.92 24.25
CA PHE A 58 -44.63 3.53 23.19
C PHE A 58 -44.21 2.07 23.32
N ASP A 59 -43.75 1.63 24.49
CA ASP A 59 -43.33 0.25 24.74
C ASP A 59 -44.51 -0.74 24.52
N PHE A 60 -45.73 -0.33 24.89
CA PHE A 60 -46.94 -1.11 24.59
C PHE A 60 -47.23 -1.20 23.07
N CYS A 61 -47.00 -0.12 22.32
CA CYS A 61 -47.13 -0.14 20.85
C CYS A 61 -46.05 -1.01 20.20
N VAL A 62 -44.81 -0.98 20.71
CA VAL A 62 -43.72 -1.85 20.25
C VAL A 62 -44.07 -3.33 20.47
N SER A 63 -44.68 -3.67 21.60
CA SER A 63 -45.05 -5.07 21.90
C SER A 63 -46.29 -5.55 21.15
N THR A 64 -47.25 -4.66 20.86
CA THR A 64 -48.61 -5.05 20.46
C THR A 64 -48.96 -4.66 19.02
N PHE A 65 -48.45 -3.53 18.53
CA PHE A 65 -48.74 -3.01 17.18
C PHE A 65 -47.46 -2.57 16.43
N PRO A 66 -46.39 -3.39 16.41
CA PRO A 66 -45.10 -2.95 15.88
C PRO A 66 -45.17 -2.58 14.40
N ASN A 67 -45.91 -3.35 13.59
CA ASN A 67 -46.11 -3.08 12.16
C ASN A 67 -46.67 -1.67 11.88
N CYS A 68 -47.75 -1.30 12.56
CA CYS A 68 -48.39 0.01 12.39
C CYS A 68 -47.50 1.13 12.94
N LEU A 69 -46.82 0.90 14.05
CA LEU A 69 -45.90 1.88 14.64
C LEU A 69 -44.71 2.16 13.70
N THR A 70 -44.12 1.11 13.12
CA THR A 70 -43.03 1.21 12.14
C THR A 70 -43.44 2.08 10.95
N LEU A 71 -44.61 1.79 10.35
CA LEU A 71 -45.14 2.57 9.24
C LEU A 71 -45.37 4.05 9.62
N LYS A 72 -45.96 4.29 10.80
CA LYS A 72 -46.30 5.63 11.27
C LYS A 72 -45.05 6.48 11.51
N LEU A 73 -44.04 5.94 12.20
CA LEU A 73 -42.78 6.62 12.45
C LEU A 73 -42.00 6.89 11.17
N LEU A 74 -42.02 5.97 10.21
CA LEU A 74 -41.37 6.15 8.92
C LEU A 74 -42.06 7.24 8.07
N THR A 75 -43.40 7.25 8.08
CA THR A 75 -44.20 8.31 7.44
C THR A 75 -43.89 9.67 8.03
N VAL A 76 -43.79 9.75 9.36
CA VAL A 76 -43.40 10.98 10.07
C VAL A 76 -42.03 11.47 9.59
N TYR A 77 -41.03 10.60 9.57
CA TYR A 77 -39.69 10.97 9.11
C TYR A 77 -39.69 11.50 7.67
N ARG A 78 -40.48 10.87 6.79
CA ARG A 78 -40.49 11.21 5.37
C ARG A 78 -41.12 12.57 5.08
N PHE A 79 -42.17 12.93 5.82
CA PHE A 79 -43.05 14.06 5.49
C PHE A 79 -43.01 15.20 6.51
N SER A 80 -42.36 15.03 7.66
CA SER A 80 -42.16 16.13 8.61
C SER A 80 -41.23 17.20 8.04
N SER A 81 -41.53 18.47 8.36
CA SER A 81 -40.64 19.61 8.10
C SER A 81 -39.72 19.95 9.28
N ASP A 82 -39.97 19.37 10.46
CA ASP A 82 -39.16 19.57 11.66
C ASP A 82 -38.05 18.50 11.72
N ASP A 83 -36.80 18.96 11.73
CA ASP A 83 -35.62 18.10 11.70
C ASP A 83 -35.36 17.35 13.00
N ASP A 84 -35.58 17.98 14.17
CA ASP A 84 -35.37 17.31 15.47
C ASP A 84 -36.42 16.22 15.64
N PHE A 85 -37.64 16.52 15.20
CA PHE A 85 -38.74 15.58 15.19
C PHE A 85 -38.50 14.39 14.25
N ARG A 86 -37.92 14.64 13.07
CA ARG A 86 -37.48 13.58 12.13
C ARG A 86 -36.45 12.66 12.75
N LEU A 87 -35.40 13.22 13.35
CA LEU A 87 -34.32 12.47 14.00
C LEU A 87 -34.85 11.60 15.15
N ARG A 88 -35.67 12.18 16.04
CA ARG A 88 -36.28 11.44 17.16
C ARG A 88 -37.15 10.27 16.68
N SER A 89 -37.89 10.47 15.59
CA SER A 89 -38.77 9.46 15.00
C SER A 89 -37.98 8.26 14.46
N ILE A 90 -36.89 8.48 13.73
CA ILE A 90 -36.05 7.39 13.21
C ILE A 90 -35.21 6.69 14.30
N CYS A 91 -34.85 7.38 15.38
CA CYS A 91 -34.25 6.75 16.56
C CYS A 91 -35.23 5.75 17.21
N LEU A 92 -36.47 6.17 17.46
CA LEU A 92 -37.52 5.30 18.02
C LEU A 92 -37.91 4.17 17.06
N LEU A 93 -37.88 4.42 15.76
CA LEU A 93 -38.07 3.38 14.75
C LEU A 93 -36.99 2.31 14.82
N THR A 94 -35.74 2.72 15.01
CA THR A 94 -34.61 1.80 15.18
C THR A 94 -34.75 0.97 16.46
N GLU A 95 -35.15 1.59 17.59
CA GLU A 95 -35.48 0.86 18.83
C GLU A 95 -36.57 -0.18 18.60
N THR A 96 -37.64 0.21 17.90
CA THR A 96 -38.75 -0.68 17.55
C THR A 96 -38.21 -1.88 16.76
N LEU A 97 -37.49 -1.65 15.65
CA LEU A 97 -37.02 -2.72 14.78
C LEU A 97 -36.01 -3.69 15.45
N LYS A 98 -35.20 -3.19 16.40
CA LYS A 98 -34.25 -4.00 17.18
C LYS A 98 -34.92 -4.89 18.23
N ALA A 99 -36.17 -4.64 18.60
CA ALA A 99 -36.90 -5.49 19.53
C ALA A 99 -37.10 -6.89 18.90
N GLN A 100 -36.37 -7.89 19.41
CA GLN A 100 -36.21 -9.26 18.87
C GLN A 100 -37.50 -10.09 18.70
N ARG A 101 -38.69 -9.56 18.97
CA ARG A 101 -39.92 -10.35 19.19
C ARG A 101 -41.00 -10.23 18.10
N PHE A 102 -40.78 -9.49 17.01
CA PHE A 102 -41.82 -9.37 15.98
C PHE A 102 -41.32 -9.49 14.53
N GLU A 103 -42.16 -10.16 13.74
CA GLU A 103 -42.06 -10.27 12.30
C GLU A 103 -42.85 -9.15 11.63
N LEU A 104 -42.28 -8.58 10.56
CA LEU A 104 -43.00 -7.60 9.74
C LEU A 104 -44.01 -8.34 8.87
N SER A 105 -45.27 -7.94 8.93
CA SER A 105 -46.30 -8.57 8.10
C SER A 105 -46.08 -8.26 6.62
N LEU A 106 -46.41 -9.19 5.72
CA LEU A 106 -46.27 -8.97 4.27
C LEU A 106 -47.01 -7.72 3.79
N VAL A 107 -48.19 -7.45 4.35
CA VAL A 107 -48.99 -6.25 4.04
C VAL A 107 -48.24 -4.98 4.43
N THR A 108 -47.65 -4.96 5.62
CA THR A 108 -46.88 -3.81 6.11
C THR A 108 -45.58 -3.64 5.33
N LEU A 109 -44.93 -4.74 4.92
CA LEU A 109 -43.72 -4.69 4.09
C LEU A 109 -43.98 -4.03 2.74
N HIS A 110 -45.14 -4.29 2.12
CA HIS A 110 -45.53 -3.66 0.85
C HIS A 110 -45.63 -2.13 0.97
N GLU A 111 -45.95 -1.60 2.16
CA GLU A 111 -46.01 -0.16 2.41
C GLU A 111 -44.66 0.42 2.88
N ILE A 112 -43.92 -0.32 3.71
CA ILE A 112 -42.62 0.11 4.24
C ILE A 112 -41.56 0.20 3.15
N LYS A 113 -41.48 -0.79 2.25
CA LYS A 113 -40.46 -0.86 1.20
C LYS A 113 -40.38 0.43 0.35
N PRO A 114 -41.46 0.89 -0.30
CA PRO A 114 -41.40 2.11 -1.13
C PRO A 114 -41.14 3.37 -0.30
N LEU A 115 -41.64 3.43 0.95
CA LEU A 115 -41.37 4.55 1.85
C LEU A 115 -39.89 4.63 2.23
N LEU A 116 -39.24 3.50 2.53
CA LEU A 116 -37.80 3.45 2.84
C LEU A 116 -36.95 3.85 1.63
N ILE A 117 -37.29 3.37 0.43
CA ILE A 117 -36.62 3.79 -0.80
C ILE A 117 -36.76 5.30 -1.00
N SER A 118 -37.96 5.85 -0.75
CA SER A 118 -38.21 7.29 -0.82
C SER A 118 -37.41 8.08 0.22
N CYS A 119 -37.16 7.50 1.41
CA CYS A 119 -36.34 8.09 2.45
C CYS A 119 -34.84 8.11 2.10
N LEU A 120 -34.33 7.05 1.48
CA LEU A 120 -32.94 6.94 1.02
C LEU A 120 -32.61 7.91 -0.13
N THR A 121 -33.59 8.11 -1.01
CA THR A 121 -33.49 8.96 -2.20
C THR A 121 -33.87 10.43 -1.94
N MET A 122 -34.03 10.81 -0.67
CA MET A 122 -34.24 12.21 -0.30
C MET A 122 -33.06 13.08 -0.75
N GLN A 123 -33.37 14.26 -1.28
CA GLN A 123 -32.35 15.26 -1.61
C GLN A 123 -31.84 15.91 -0.32
N ASN A 124 -30.51 16.06 -0.21
CA ASN A 124 -29.82 16.71 0.92
C ASN A 124 -30.23 16.19 2.31
N PRO A 125 -30.18 14.88 2.58
CA PRO A 125 -30.48 14.36 3.92
C PRO A 125 -29.41 14.82 4.91
N LYS A 126 -29.81 15.06 6.17
CA LYS A 126 -28.82 15.28 7.24
C LYS A 126 -27.96 14.02 7.40
N TYR A 127 -26.66 14.22 7.63
CA TYR A 127 -25.70 13.12 7.78
C TYR A 127 -26.13 12.11 8.86
N CYS A 128 -26.54 12.59 10.04
CA CYS A 128 -27.03 11.76 11.14
C CYS A 128 -28.26 10.92 10.74
N ASP A 129 -29.22 11.54 10.05
CA ASP A 129 -30.43 10.86 9.59
C ASP A 129 -30.08 9.77 8.57
N SER A 130 -29.22 10.09 7.60
CA SER A 130 -28.76 9.16 6.57
C SER A 130 -28.16 7.89 7.18
N LYS A 131 -27.32 8.05 8.22
CA LYS A 131 -26.72 6.92 8.94
C LYS A 131 -27.78 6.03 9.61
N ILE A 132 -28.78 6.61 10.24
CA ILE A 132 -29.85 5.86 10.93
C ILE A 132 -30.78 5.19 9.91
N VAL A 133 -31.14 5.87 8.82
CA VAL A 133 -31.97 5.29 7.76
C VAL A 133 -31.28 4.06 7.13
N ARG A 134 -29.97 4.11 6.92
CA ARG A 134 -29.19 2.94 6.45
C ARG A 134 -29.27 1.75 7.41
N ILE A 135 -29.20 2.00 8.73
CA ILE A 135 -29.39 0.95 9.75
C ILE A 135 -30.81 0.38 9.67
N ILE A 136 -31.84 1.23 9.54
CA ILE A 136 -33.22 0.79 9.40
C ILE A 136 -33.40 -0.10 8.15
N VAL A 137 -32.81 0.30 7.03
CA VAL A 137 -32.83 -0.47 5.78
C VAL A 137 -32.18 -1.84 5.96
N SER A 138 -31.02 -1.90 6.63
CA SER A 138 -30.36 -3.17 7.00
C SER A 138 -31.27 -4.06 7.84
N LEU A 139 -31.92 -3.51 8.88
CA LEU A 139 -32.83 -4.24 9.76
C LEU A 139 -34.07 -4.76 9.05
N VAL A 140 -34.59 -4.00 8.07
CA VAL A 140 -35.74 -4.44 7.27
C VAL A 140 -35.31 -5.48 6.22
N ALA A 141 -34.18 -5.29 5.56
CA ALA A 141 -33.63 -6.25 4.60
C ALA A 141 -33.44 -7.64 5.23
N ASP A 142 -32.95 -7.68 6.47
CA ASP A 142 -32.78 -8.91 7.27
C ASP A 142 -34.09 -9.69 7.48
N LYS A 143 -35.24 -8.99 7.45
CA LYS A 143 -36.58 -9.57 7.67
C LYS A 143 -37.33 -9.93 6.38
N VAL A 144 -36.87 -9.44 5.22
CA VAL A 144 -37.63 -9.50 3.95
C VAL A 144 -37.11 -10.59 3.00
N GLY A 145 -35.86 -11.00 3.14
CA GLY A 145 -35.22 -11.94 2.22
C GLY A 145 -34.91 -11.28 0.88
N VAL A 146 -35.87 -11.23 -0.06
CA VAL A 146 -35.66 -10.69 -1.42
C VAL A 146 -36.31 -9.31 -1.57
N TRP A 147 -35.50 -8.31 -1.96
CA TRP A 147 -35.92 -6.92 -2.11
C TRP A 147 -35.45 -6.33 -3.45
N GLU A 148 -36.10 -6.76 -4.52
CA GLU A 148 -35.81 -6.32 -5.90
C GLU A 148 -35.86 -4.79 -6.06
N GLU A 149 -36.83 -4.12 -5.43
CA GLU A 149 -36.97 -2.67 -5.52
C GLU A 149 -35.77 -1.93 -4.89
N MET A 150 -35.09 -2.57 -3.93
CA MET A 150 -33.88 -2.04 -3.32
C MET A 150 -32.68 -2.19 -4.24
N SER A 151 -32.61 -3.26 -5.05
CA SER A 151 -31.61 -3.40 -6.09
C SER A 151 -31.73 -2.27 -7.12
N ASP A 152 -32.95 -1.95 -7.56
CA ASP A 152 -33.21 -0.83 -8.48
C ASP A 152 -32.87 0.53 -7.85
N CYS A 153 -33.12 0.69 -6.54
CA CYS A 153 -32.73 1.86 -5.77
C CYS A 153 -31.20 2.03 -5.74
N ILE A 154 -30.44 0.96 -5.46
CA ILE A 154 -28.96 1.01 -5.47
C ILE A 154 -28.45 1.36 -6.86
N LEU A 155 -28.99 0.75 -7.92
CA LEU A 155 -28.62 1.09 -9.29
C LEU A 155 -28.82 2.59 -9.57
N SER A 156 -29.96 3.14 -9.16
CA SER A 156 -30.24 4.58 -9.28
C SER A 156 -29.26 5.43 -8.47
N LEU A 157 -28.90 5.00 -7.25
CA LEU A 157 -27.91 5.68 -6.43
C LEU A 157 -26.52 5.62 -7.06
N VAL A 158 -26.08 4.48 -7.60
CA VAL A 158 -24.77 4.36 -8.27
C VAL A 158 -24.61 5.39 -9.37
N VAL A 159 -25.67 5.66 -10.14
CA VAL A 159 -25.62 6.63 -11.25
C VAL A 159 -25.60 8.09 -10.75
N ASN A 160 -26.26 8.40 -9.64
CA ASN A 160 -26.48 9.78 -9.19
C ASN A 160 -25.61 10.22 -8.00
N ASP A 161 -25.27 9.29 -7.11
CA ASP A 161 -24.54 9.47 -5.85
C ASP A 161 -23.86 8.14 -5.45
N PRO A 162 -22.73 7.76 -6.12
CA PRO A 162 -22.05 6.47 -5.89
C PRO A 162 -21.64 6.26 -4.43
N ILE A 163 -21.19 7.31 -3.75
CA ILE A 163 -20.75 7.25 -2.35
C ILE A 163 -21.93 6.79 -1.47
N ARG A 164 -23.11 7.39 -1.65
CA ARG A 164 -24.31 6.95 -0.92
C ARG A 164 -24.72 5.53 -1.28
N ALA A 165 -24.54 5.11 -2.52
CA ALA A 165 -24.80 3.72 -2.92
C ALA A 165 -23.92 2.74 -2.13
N PHE A 166 -22.62 3.05 -2.00
CA PHE A 166 -21.67 2.24 -1.24
C PHE A 166 -22.03 2.20 0.24
N GLU A 167 -22.32 3.36 0.83
CA GLU A 167 -22.73 3.50 2.23
C GLU A 167 -23.97 2.64 2.58
N VAL A 168 -24.92 2.57 1.66
CA VAL A 168 -26.12 1.74 1.80
C VAL A 168 -25.76 0.27 1.64
N PHE A 169 -25.00 -0.06 0.59
CA PHE A 169 -24.63 -1.44 0.24
C PHE A 169 -23.85 -2.14 1.35
N ILE A 170 -22.87 -1.47 1.96
CA ILE A 170 -22.05 -2.09 3.02
C ILE A 170 -22.87 -2.51 4.24
N GLN A 171 -24.00 -1.84 4.50
CA GLN A 171 -24.88 -2.13 5.64
C GLN A 171 -25.88 -3.25 5.35
N LEU A 172 -26.08 -3.62 4.09
CA LEU A 172 -27.06 -4.64 3.74
C LEU A 172 -26.62 -6.03 4.20
N PRO A 173 -27.58 -6.92 4.51
CA PRO A 173 -27.27 -8.30 4.86
C PRO A 173 -26.49 -9.04 3.78
N SER A 174 -25.47 -9.80 4.21
CA SER A 174 -24.72 -10.69 3.31
C SER A 174 -25.52 -11.94 2.90
N SER A 175 -26.73 -12.11 3.43
CA SER A 175 -27.70 -13.15 3.05
C SER A 175 -28.58 -12.78 1.84
N LEU A 176 -28.34 -11.63 1.20
CA LEU A 176 -29.03 -11.24 -0.02
C LEU A 176 -28.34 -11.93 -1.22
N TYR A 177 -28.94 -12.99 -1.75
CA TYR A 177 -28.35 -13.85 -2.78
C TYR A 177 -28.36 -13.22 -4.19
N GLY A 178 -27.57 -13.82 -5.10
CA GLY A 178 -27.12 -13.31 -6.41
C GLY A 178 -28.10 -12.49 -7.25
N GLU A 179 -29.40 -12.84 -7.33
CA GLU A 179 -30.38 -12.07 -8.12
C GLU A 179 -30.47 -10.60 -7.70
N PHE A 180 -30.31 -10.33 -6.40
CA PHE A 180 -30.32 -8.99 -5.84
C PHE A 180 -29.18 -8.12 -6.39
N ILE A 181 -27.98 -8.66 -6.57
CA ILE A 181 -26.82 -7.86 -6.99
C ILE A 181 -26.74 -7.70 -8.51
N TYR A 182 -27.30 -8.62 -9.31
CA TYR A 182 -27.08 -8.62 -10.76
C TYR A 182 -27.50 -7.34 -11.47
N ARG A 183 -28.56 -6.67 -11.00
CA ARG A 183 -29.06 -5.49 -11.69
C ARG A 183 -28.12 -4.30 -11.59
N PHE A 184 -27.32 -4.21 -10.53
CA PHE A 184 -26.40 -3.10 -10.31
C PHE A 184 -24.92 -3.48 -10.31
N LEU A 185 -24.59 -4.78 -10.34
CA LEU A 185 -23.24 -5.32 -10.18
C LEU A 185 -22.19 -4.59 -11.03
N GLN A 186 -22.40 -4.49 -12.34
CA GLN A 186 -21.42 -3.90 -13.25
C GLN A 186 -21.21 -2.40 -12.97
N ASN A 187 -22.28 -1.60 -13.02
CA ASN A 187 -22.19 -0.16 -12.75
C ASN A 187 -21.60 0.14 -11.37
N PHE A 188 -21.90 -0.70 -10.38
CA PHE A 188 -21.38 -0.55 -9.03
C PHE A 188 -19.89 -0.85 -8.96
N LEU A 189 -19.46 -1.96 -9.57
CA LEU A 189 -18.03 -2.29 -9.64
C LEU A 189 -17.25 -1.25 -10.45
N ASP A 190 -17.80 -0.72 -11.53
CA ASP A 190 -17.16 0.35 -12.32
C ASP A 190 -16.84 1.59 -11.46
N GLU A 191 -17.80 2.06 -10.65
CA GLU A 191 -17.57 3.19 -9.75
C GLU A 191 -16.64 2.83 -8.57
N VAL A 192 -16.74 1.60 -8.04
CA VAL A 192 -15.80 1.12 -7.00
C VAL A 192 -14.37 1.11 -7.53
N TYR A 193 -14.16 0.54 -8.71
CA TYR A 193 -12.85 0.43 -9.34
C TYR A 193 -12.27 1.78 -9.72
N LYS A 194 -13.12 2.70 -10.21
CA LYS A 194 -12.73 4.07 -10.50
C LYS A 194 -12.15 4.79 -9.26
N ILE A 195 -12.75 4.59 -8.09
CA ILE A 195 -12.25 5.16 -6.83
C ILE A 195 -10.98 4.42 -6.37
N LEU A 196 -11.01 3.09 -6.36
CA LEU A 196 -9.88 2.29 -5.88
C LEU A 196 -8.60 2.51 -6.69
N LEU A 197 -8.71 2.62 -8.01
CA LEU A 197 -7.57 2.81 -8.92
C LEU A 197 -7.04 4.25 -8.96
N ARG A 198 -7.65 5.19 -8.22
CA ARG A 198 -7.26 6.61 -8.20
C ARG A 198 -7.27 7.18 -6.77
N PRO A 199 -6.47 6.62 -5.84
CA PRO A 199 -6.51 6.99 -4.42
C PRO A 199 -6.32 8.49 -4.16
N VAL A 200 -5.51 9.20 -4.96
CA VAL A 200 -5.21 10.63 -4.78
C VAL A 200 -6.35 11.56 -5.22
N GLU A 201 -7.32 11.08 -6.02
CA GLU A 201 -8.45 11.89 -6.48
C GLU A 201 -9.59 11.97 -5.45
N TYR A 202 -9.54 11.16 -4.39
CA TYR A 202 -10.63 10.98 -3.44
C TYR A 202 -10.15 11.11 -1.99
N GLU A 203 -11.06 11.46 -1.09
CA GLU A 203 -10.80 11.43 0.36
C GLU A 203 -10.56 9.98 0.83
N VAL A 204 -9.71 9.82 1.83
CA VAL A 204 -9.31 8.53 2.40
C VAL A 204 -10.53 7.71 2.81
N GLU A 205 -11.51 8.34 3.46
CA GLU A 205 -12.75 7.69 3.89
C GLU A 205 -13.56 7.14 2.72
N VAL A 206 -13.53 7.80 1.57
CA VAL A 206 -14.22 7.37 0.35
C VAL A 206 -13.50 6.18 -0.28
N TRP A 207 -12.16 6.19 -0.28
CA TRP A 207 -11.37 5.04 -0.74
C TRP A 207 -11.57 3.81 0.16
N ILE A 208 -11.54 3.99 1.49
CA ILE A 208 -11.81 2.91 2.46
C ILE A 208 -13.23 2.35 2.27
N LEU A 209 -14.21 3.21 2.00
CA LEU A 209 -15.58 2.80 1.72
C LEU A 209 -15.66 1.96 0.43
N ALA A 210 -14.93 2.35 -0.62
CA ALA A 210 -14.83 1.58 -1.86
C ALA A 210 -14.17 0.20 -1.62
N LEU A 211 -13.11 0.14 -0.81
CA LEU A 211 -12.44 -1.11 -0.43
C LEU A 211 -13.41 -2.08 0.26
N LYS A 212 -14.15 -1.60 1.27
CA LYS A 212 -15.18 -2.40 1.96
C LYS A 212 -16.25 -2.88 1.01
N SER A 213 -16.67 -2.03 0.08
CA SER A 213 -17.69 -2.35 -0.91
C SER A 213 -17.22 -3.43 -1.87
N ALA A 214 -15.97 -3.37 -2.34
CA ALA A 214 -15.36 -4.40 -3.19
C ALA A 214 -15.31 -5.75 -2.47
N VAL A 215 -14.76 -5.79 -1.25
CA VAL A 215 -14.64 -7.03 -0.47
C VAL A 215 -16.00 -7.62 -0.14
N LYS A 216 -16.99 -6.80 0.26
CA LYS A 216 -18.36 -7.27 0.50
C LYS A 216 -19.01 -7.82 -0.78
N MET A 217 -18.80 -7.17 -1.92
CA MET A 217 -19.29 -7.68 -3.20
C MET A 217 -18.71 -9.07 -3.52
N GLY A 218 -17.41 -9.26 -3.27
CA GLY A 218 -16.77 -10.57 -3.42
C GLY A 218 -17.38 -11.64 -2.51
N ILE A 219 -17.65 -11.30 -1.24
CA ILE A 219 -18.35 -12.19 -0.28
C ILE A 219 -19.74 -12.58 -0.79
N LEU A 220 -20.53 -11.63 -1.31
CA LEU A 220 -21.87 -11.90 -1.84
C LEU A 220 -21.84 -12.80 -3.08
N LEU A 221 -20.87 -12.58 -3.98
CA LEU A 221 -20.71 -13.39 -5.18
C LEU A 221 -20.37 -14.85 -4.85
N MET A 222 -19.63 -15.10 -3.76
CA MET A 222 -19.28 -16.46 -3.33
C MET A 222 -20.46 -17.30 -2.83
N ASP A 223 -21.60 -16.67 -2.54
CA ASP A 223 -22.84 -17.35 -2.12
C ASP A 223 -23.81 -17.59 -3.29
N SER A 224 -23.39 -17.26 -4.51
CA SER A 224 -24.19 -17.42 -5.73
C SER A 224 -23.58 -18.49 -6.65
N GLU A 225 -24.38 -19.15 -7.49
CA GLU A 225 -23.90 -20.06 -8.54
C GLU A 225 -23.03 -19.36 -9.63
N MET A 226 -22.72 -18.06 -9.46
CA MET A 226 -22.03 -17.26 -10.45
C MET A 226 -20.52 -17.09 -10.22
N ARG A 227 -19.83 -17.33 -11.34
CA ARG A 227 -18.51 -16.87 -11.81
C ARG A 227 -17.48 -16.51 -10.73
N PHE A 228 -16.68 -17.52 -10.40
CA PHE A 228 -15.31 -17.41 -9.90
C PHE A 228 -14.48 -16.32 -10.59
N ASP A 229 -14.76 -16.00 -11.85
CA ASP A 229 -14.04 -14.98 -12.63
C ASP A 229 -14.20 -13.57 -12.07
N LEU A 230 -15.39 -13.19 -11.58
CA LEU A 230 -15.63 -11.83 -11.07
C LEU A 230 -15.04 -11.62 -9.67
N THR A 231 -15.09 -12.63 -8.81
CA THR A 231 -14.50 -12.54 -7.46
C THR A 231 -12.98 -12.42 -7.55
N ARG A 232 -12.40 -13.11 -8.52
CA ARG A 232 -11.02 -12.94 -8.98
C ARG A 232 -10.69 -11.54 -9.47
N ASP A 233 -11.52 -10.96 -10.34
CA ASP A 233 -11.31 -9.59 -10.83
C ASP A 233 -11.33 -8.58 -9.67
N ILE A 234 -12.26 -8.76 -8.72
CA ILE A 234 -12.31 -7.96 -7.49
C ILE A 234 -11.00 -8.10 -6.70
N LEU A 235 -10.54 -9.33 -6.44
CA LEU A 235 -9.28 -9.57 -5.72
C LEU A 235 -8.09 -8.93 -6.42
N HIS A 236 -8.03 -9.05 -7.75
CA HIS A 236 -6.97 -8.46 -8.55
C HIS A 236 -6.96 -6.93 -8.46
N ILE A 237 -8.12 -6.27 -8.61
CA ILE A 237 -8.21 -4.81 -8.51
C ILE A 237 -7.85 -4.33 -7.11
N VAL A 238 -8.35 -5.01 -6.07
CA VAL A 238 -8.06 -4.65 -4.68
C VAL A 238 -6.58 -4.84 -4.35
N TRP A 239 -5.96 -5.92 -4.81
CA TRP A 239 -4.52 -6.14 -4.66
C TRP A 239 -3.71 -5.07 -5.42
N LYS A 240 -4.08 -4.79 -6.68
CA LYS A 240 -3.41 -3.79 -7.51
C LYS A 240 -3.48 -2.40 -6.88
N CYS A 241 -4.65 -1.95 -6.44
CA CYS A 241 -4.76 -0.63 -5.82
C CYS A 241 -4.03 -0.54 -4.48
N SER A 242 -4.00 -1.63 -3.70
CA SER A 242 -3.24 -1.68 -2.44
C SER A 242 -1.73 -1.57 -2.71
N LEU A 243 -1.24 -2.22 -3.77
CA LEU A 243 0.14 -2.12 -4.22
C LEU A 243 0.47 -0.71 -4.72
N ASP A 244 -0.42 -0.11 -5.51
CA ASP A 244 -0.28 1.28 -5.98
C ASP A 244 -0.21 2.27 -4.79
N VAL A 245 -1.03 2.09 -3.75
CA VAL A 245 -0.99 2.91 -2.52
C VAL A 245 0.36 2.81 -1.81
N VAL A 246 0.90 1.60 -1.65
CA VAL A 246 2.21 1.38 -1.01
C VAL A 246 3.34 1.98 -1.84
N TRP A 247 3.31 1.82 -3.17
CA TRP A 247 4.32 2.39 -4.06
C TRP A 247 4.36 3.91 -4.10
N ASN A 248 3.28 4.58 -3.70
CA ASN A 248 3.21 6.04 -3.61
C ASN A 248 3.45 6.55 -2.17
N ASP A 249 4.01 5.73 -1.28
CA ASP A 249 4.27 6.05 0.13
C ASP A 249 3.02 6.47 0.92
N MET A 250 1.85 5.97 0.53
CA MET A 250 0.55 6.25 1.17
C MET A 250 0.02 5.06 2.01
N GLU A 251 0.90 4.11 2.35
CA GLU A 251 0.54 2.86 3.04
C GLU A 251 -0.21 3.11 4.35
N GLU A 252 0.27 4.03 5.19
CA GLU A 252 -0.33 4.31 6.50
C GLU A 252 -1.72 4.97 6.37
N GLU A 253 -1.82 6.01 5.54
CA GLU A 253 -3.04 6.81 5.40
C GLU A 253 -4.20 5.99 4.79
N PHE A 254 -3.92 5.19 3.76
CA PHE A 254 -4.95 4.47 3.01
C PHE A 254 -5.03 2.98 3.36
N LEU A 255 -3.91 2.26 3.22
CA LEU A 255 -3.93 0.79 3.29
C LEU A 255 -4.09 0.30 4.73
N LEU A 256 -3.28 0.79 5.68
CA LEU A 256 -3.38 0.35 7.08
C LEU A 256 -4.72 0.76 7.69
N ASN A 257 -5.11 2.03 7.56
CA ASN A 257 -6.42 2.51 8.00
C ASN A 257 -7.58 1.75 7.33
N GLY A 258 -7.45 1.46 6.04
CA GLY A 258 -8.42 0.69 5.28
C GLY A 258 -8.57 -0.74 5.79
N LEU A 259 -7.45 -1.43 6.05
CA LEU A 259 -7.43 -2.80 6.56
C LEU A 259 -7.94 -2.90 7.99
N ASP A 260 -7.58 -1.98 8.89
CA ASP A 260 -8.11 -1.95 10.27
C ASP A 260 -9.64 -1.70 10.25
N SER A 261 -10.08 -0.76 9.41
CA SER A 261 -11.51 -0.46 9.24
C SER A 261 -12.28 -1.64 8.61
N LEU A 262 -11.63 -2.37 7.71
CA LEU A 262 -12.17 -3.58 7.08
C LEU A 262 -12.22 -4.75 8.07
N GLU A 263 -11.22 -4.94 8.93
CA GLU A 263 -11.20 -5.98 9.96
C GLU A 263 -12.44 -5.87 10.86
N ILE A 264 -12.72 -4.67 11.40
CA ILE A 264 -13.88 -4.42 12.26
C ILE A 264 -15.18 -4.75 11.51
N PHE A 265 -15.30 -4.28 10.27
CA PHE A 265 -16.46 -4.54 9.43
C PHE A 265 -16.69 -6.04 9.18
N LEU A 266 -15.63 -6.77 8.82
CA LEU A 266 -15.70 -8.20 8.50
C LEU A 266 -16.06 -9.03 9.74
N VAL A 267 -15.55 -8.67 10.93
CA VAL A 267 -15.94 -9.33 12.20
C VAL A 267 -17.42 -9.16 12.47
N GLU A 268 -17.96 -7.96 12.32
CA GLU A 268 -19.39 -7.68 12.54
C GLU A 268 -20.26 -8.44 11.52
N ASP A 269 -19.89 -8.42 10.24
CA ASP A 269 -20.63 -9.07 9.16
C ASP A 269 -20.62 -10.60 9.30
N ALA A 270 -19.46 -11.21 9.57
CA ALA A 270 -19.32 -12.66 9.76
C ALA A 270 -20.14 -13.17 10.95
N ASN A 271 -20.11 -12.45 12.08
CA ASN A 271 -20.86 -12.81 13.29
C ASN A 271 -22.38 -12.71 13.07
N LYS A 272 -22.82 -11.69 12.33
CA LYS A 272 -24.25 -11.44 12.10
C LYS A 272 -24.84 -12.39 11.07
N PHE A 273 -24.14 -12.64 9.95
CA PHE A 273 -24.70 -13.37 8.80
C PHE A 273 -24.16 -14.80 8.62
N LYS A 274 -23.27 -15.27 9.51
CA LYS A 274 -22.81 -16.67 9.58
C LYS A 274 -22.30 -17.21 8.24
N TRP A 275 -21.22 -16.61 7.73
CA TRP A 275 -20.64 -16.94 6.43
C TRP A 275 -20.50 -18.43 6.13
N ASN A 276 -20.64 -18.81 4.86
CA ASN A 276 -20.36 -20.15 4.37
C ASN A 276 -18.83 -20.38 4.19
N SER A 277 -18.43 -21.60 3.83
CA SER A 277 -17.01 -21.95 3.67
C SER A 277 -16.33 -21.17 2.55
N ASP A 278 -17.04 -20.86 1.47
CA ASP A 278 -16.53 -20.20 0.27
C ASP A 278 -16.33 -18.70 0.48
N GLN A 279 -17.25 -18.06 1.21
CA GLN A 279 -17.13 -16.70 1.71
C GLN A 279 -15.90 -16.54 2.62
N CYS A 280 -15.73 -17.46 3.58
CA CYS A 280 -14.54 -17.48 4.42
C CYS A 280 -13.27 -17.64 3.56
N ARG A 281 -13.34 -18.45 2.50
CA ARG A 281 -12.18 -18.69 1.64
C ARG A 281 -11.77 -17.47 0.82
N PHE A 282 -12.74 -16.74 0.27
CA PHE A 282 -12.50 -15.48 -0.44
C PHE A 282 -11.80 -14.45 0.44
N VAL A 283 -12.26 -14.26 1.68
CA VAL A 283 -11.65 -13.29 2.60
C VAL A 283 -10.26 -13.74 3.07
N ALA A 284 -10.07 -15.05 3.28
CA ALA A 284 -8.75 -15.59 3.60
C ALA A 284 -7.75 -15.37 2.46
N GLU A 285 -8.16 -15.57 1.20
CA GLU A 285 -7.32 -15.29 0.04
C GLU A 285 -6.98 -13.79 -0.06
N PHE A 286 -7.99 -12.93 0.05
CA PHE A 286 -7.79 -11.48 0.08
C PHE A 286 -6.71 -11.10 1.10
N ALA A 287 -6.87 -11.57 2.34
CA ALA A 287 -5.93 -11.28 3.41
C ALA A 287 -4.52 -11.84 3.13
N PHE A 288 -4.42 -13.03 2.55
CA PHE A 288 -3.16 -13.63 2.15
C PHE A 288 -2.43 -12.78 1.09
N LYS A 289 -3.13 -12.40 0.01
CA LYS A 289 -2.55 -11.59 -1.09
C LYS A 289 -2.11 -10.20 -0.64
N ILE A 290 -2.87 -9.55 0.24
CA ILE A 290 -2.47 -8.24 0.79
C ILE A 290 -1.25 -8.38 1.71
N SER A 291 -1.08 -9.52 2.38
CA SER A 291 0.04 -9.72 3.31
C SER A 291 1.43 -9.74 2.64
N ASP A 292 1.46 -9.85 1.31
CA ASP A 292 2.68 -9.83 0.49
C ASP A 292 3.03 -8.42 -0.04
N ILE A 293 2.20 -7.40 0.19
CA ILE A 293 2.37 -6.06 -0.41
C ILE A 293 3.29 -5.14 0.42
N GLY A 294 3.37 -5.32 1.74
CA GLY A 294 4.14 -4.44 2.63
C GLY A 294 4.44 -5.09 3.98
N LYS A 295 5.51 -4.63 4.66
CA LYS A 295 5.91 -5.20 5.98
C LYS A 295 4.88 -4.91 7.07
N GLU A 296 4.26 -3.73 7.05
CA GLU A 296 3.28 -3.32 8.07
C GLU A 296 1.87 -3.80 7.71
N ALA A 297 1.47 -3.70 6.43
CA ALA A 297 0.21 -4.28 5.93
C ALA A 297 0.10 -5.79 6.21
N LYS A 298 1.24 -6.50 6.22
CA LYS A 298 1.31 -7.92 6.59
C LYS A 298 0.67 -8.21 7.94
N GLU A 299 0.97 -7.45 8.99
CA GLU A 299 0.47 -7.75 10.33
C GLU A 299 -1.05 -7.61 10.43
N VAL A 300 -1.60 -6.54 9.85
CA VAL A 300 -3.05 -6.27 9.84
C VAL A 300 -3.79 -7.28 8.98
N ALA A 301 -3.27 -7.59 7.78
CA ALA A 301 -3.82 -8.62 6.91
C ALA A 301 -3.83 -10.00 7.61
N TRP A 302 -2.78 -10.34 8.36
CA TRP A 302 -2.73 -11.56 9.16
C TRP A 302 -3.74 -11.59 10.31
N LYS A 303 -4.22 -10.45 10.83
CA LYS A 303 -5.35 -10.44 11.78
C LYS A 303 -6.64 -10.88 11.09
N ILE A 304 -6.93 -10.32 9.91
CA ILE A 304 -8.10 -10.70 9.09
C ILE A 304 -8.02 -12.19 8.74
N TYR A 305 -6.87 -12.67 8.26
CA TYR A 305 -6.66 -14.08 7.95
C TYR A 305 -6.92 -15.00 9.16
N ARG A 306 -6.36 -14.66 10.33
CA ARG A 306 -6.55 -15.43 11.57
C ARG A 306 -7.99 -15.40 12.08
N MET A 307 -8.71 -14.30 11.86
CA MET A 307 -10.11 -14.18 12.23
C MET A 307 -10.95 -15.18 11.43
N VAL A 308 -10.75 -15.23 10.12
CA VAL A 308 -11.56 -16.06 9.22
C VAL A 308 -11.23 -17.55 9.35
N THR A 309 -9.95 -17.90 9.50
CA THR A 309 -9.51 -19.29 9.67
C THR A 309 -9.94 -19.92 11.00
N LYS A 310 -10.36 -19.11 11.98
CA LYS A 310 -10.94 -19.57 13.27
C LYS A 310 -12.44 -19.82 13.21
N LEU A 311 -13.13 -19.44 12.14
CA LEU A 311 -14.56 -19.71 12.00
C LEU A 311 -14.78 -21.21 11.75
N ASP A 312 -15.74 -21.82 12.46
CA ASP A 312 -16.01 -23.27 12.42
C ASP A 312 -16.30 -23.83 11.01
N LYS A 313 -16.70 -22.96 10.08
CA LYS A 313 -17.05 -23.30 8.70
C LYS A 313 -15.88 -23.15 7.71
N TYR A 314 -14.72 -22.67 8.14
CA TYR A 314 -13.55 -22.59 7.29
C TYR A 314 -13.03 -23.99 6.98
N VAL A 315 -13.05 -24.34 5.69
CA VAL A 315 -12.45 -25.57 5.18
C VAL A 315 -11.40 -25.16 4.15
N HIS A 316 -10.14 -25.40 4.51
CA HIS A 316 -9.03 -25.21 3.60
C HIS A 316 -9.19 -26.16 2.41
N ASN A 317 -9.22 -25.61 1.20
CA ASN A 317 -9.32 -26.35 -0.04
C ASN A 317 -8.29 -25.79 -1.04
N PRO A 318 -7.25 -26.56 -1.39
CA PRO A 318 -6.23 -26.15 -2.36
C PRO A 318 -6.80 -25.81 -3.74
N ALA A 319 -7.99 -26.30 -4.10
CA ALA A 319 -8.62 -26.00 -5.39
C ALA A 319 -9.15 -24.56 -5.50
N PHE A 320 -9.10 -23.80 -4.41
CA PHE A 320 -9.55 -22.42 -4.32
C PHE A 320 -8.46 -21.51 -3.77
N GLU A 321 -7.31 -22.07 -3.37
CA GLU A 321 -6.07 -21.31 -3.55
C GLU A 321 -6.10 -20.88 -5.01
N PHE A 322 -6.19 -19.57 -5.22
CA PHE A 322 -6.14 -19.09 -6.58
C PHE A 322 -4.73 -19.41 -7.06
N SER A 323 -4.62 -20.46 -7.88
CA SER A 323 -3.52 -20.59 -8.82
C SER A 323 -3.35 -19.23 -9.47
N PRO A 324 -2.12 -18.72 -9.63
CA PRO A 324 -1.92 -17.37 -10.12
C PRO A 324 -2.70 -17.18 -11.43
N PHE A 325 -3.41 -16.06 -11.46
CA PHE A 325 -4.67 -15.92 -12.18
C PHE A 325 -4.50 -15.92 -13.69
N ARG A 326 -4.92 -17.01 -14.34
CA ARG A 326 -5.09 -17.15 -15.80
C ARG A 326 -6.22 -16.25 -16.33
N ASN A 327 -5.95 -15.01 -16.73
CA ASN A 327 -6.97 -14.02 -17.11
C ASN A 327 -7.04 -13.81 -18.63
N GLU A 328 -8.09 -14.36 -19.25
CA GLU A 328 -8.47 -14.14 -20.66
C GLU A 328 -8.68 -12.64 -20.99
N ASN A 329 -7.60 -11.90 -21.22
CA ASN A 329 -7.61 -10.57 -21.83
C ASN A 329 -6.71 -10.56 -23.06
N LYS A 330 -7.36 -10.38 -24.20
CA LYS A 330 -6.88 -10.71 -25.55
C LYS A 330 -5.92 -9.68 -26.17
N TYR A 331 -5.12 -9.00 -25.36
CA TYR A 331 -4.15 -8.01 -25.84
C TYR A 331 -2.80 -8.27 -25.18
N LEU A 332 -1.88 -8.85 -25.97
CA LEU A 332 -0.56 -9.39 -25.60
C LEU A 332 -0.70 -10.73 -24.85
N GLY A 333 -0.46 -11.84 -25.55
CA GLY A 333 -0.53 -13.19 -24.98
C GLY A 333 0.56 -13.47 -23.96
N VAL A 334 0.44 -12.89 -22.77
CA VAL A 334 1.33 -13.04 -21.62
C VAL A 334 0.43 -12.98 -20.37
N ASP A 335 0.14 -14.13 -19.78
CA ASP A 335 -1.05 -14.37 -18.94
C ASP A 335 -0.78 -14.36 -17.41
N ASP A 336 0.46 -14.20 -16.94
CA ASP A 336 0.80 -14.28 -15.51
C ASP A 336 2.22 -13.75 -15.26
N VAL A 337 2.58 -13.41 -14.02
CA VAL A 337 3.99 -13.18 -13.64
C VAL A 337 4.78 -14.50 -13.72
N CYS A 338 4.13 -15.65 -13.47
CA CYS A 338 4.72 -16.97 -13.69
C CYS A 338 4.83 -17.35 -15.18
N ASP A 339 3.87 -16.96 -16.03
CA ASP A 339 3.96 -17.12 -17.49
C ASP A 339 4.97 -16.13 -18.09
N LEU A 340 5.14 -14.94 -17.49
CA LEU A 340 6.18 -14.00 -17.86
C LEU A 340 7.56 -14.53 -17.45
N GLU A 341 7.71 -15.14 -16.26
CA GLU A 341 8.94 -15.84 -15.89
C GLU A 341 9.21 -17.01 -16.85
N ASP A 342 8.21 -17.83 -17.18
CA ASP A 342 8.35 -18.92 -18.17
C ASP A 342 8.64 -18.40 -19.60
N ILE A 343 8.09 -17.24 -19.99
CA ILE A 343 8.38 -16.58 -21.28
C ILE A 343 9.78 -15.98 -21.25
N LEU A 344 10.15 -15.25 -20.20
CA LEU A 344 11.48 -14.67 -20.03
C LEU A 344 12.55 -15.78 -19.94
N ASP A 345 12.21 -16.94 -19.36
CA ASP A 345 13.04 -18.15 -19.33
C ASP A 345 13.26 -18.74 -20.73
N ALA A 346 12.29 -18.54 -21.63
CA ALA A 346 12.41 -18.94 -23.02
C ALA A 346 13.11 -17.88 -23.91
N LEU A 347 13.31 -16.65 -23.42
CA LEU A 347 13.94 -15.55 -24.15
C LEU A 347 15.45 -15.48 -23.89
N SER A 348 16.20 -15.10 -24.92
CA SER A 348 17.61 -14.75 -24.77
C SER A 348 17.77 -13.41 -24.01
N PRO A 349 18.93 -13.19 -23.35
CA PRO A 349 19.26 -11.90 -22.72
C PRO A 349 19.05 -10.69 -23.65
N VAL A 350 19.34 -10.84 -24.95
CA VAL A 350 19.14 -9.79 -25.95
C VAL A 350 17.66 -9.51 -26.20
N GLU A 351 16.84 -10.55 -26.32
CA GLU A 351 15.40 -10.40 -26.54
C GLU A 351 14.73 -9.72 -25.35
N ILE A 352 15.08 -10.13 -24.12
CA ILE A 352 14.61 -9.47 -22.90
C ILE A 352 14.95 -7.97 -22.93
N MET A 353 16.20 -7.63 -23.28
CA MET A 353 16.62 -6.22 -23.36
C MET A 353 15.92 -5.43 -24.46
N ARG A 354 15.65 -6.06 -25.61
CA ARG A 354 14.91 -5.40 -26.70
C ARG A 354 13.50 -5.06 -26.25
N GLU A 355 12.78 -6.00 -25.64
CA GLU A 355 11.42 -5.76 -25.13
C GLU A 355 11.39 -4.63 -24.11
N VAL A 356 12.33 -4.62 -23.16
CA VAL A 356 12.46 -3.58 -22.14
C VAL A 356 12.78 -2.20 -22.73
N SER A 357 13.57 -2.14 -23.81
CA SER A 357 14.02 -0.87 -24.42
C SER A 357 12.93 -0.09 -25.19
N VAL A 358 11.75 -0.67 -25.45
CA VAL A 358 10.70 -0.08 -26.32
C VAL A 358 9.92 1.07 -25.64
N GLY A 359 10.19 1.42 -24.39
CA GLY A 359 9.62 2.61 -23.72
C GLY A 359 8.10 2.57 -23.46
N GLN A 360 7.40 1.52 -23.88
CA GLN A 360 5.96 1.32 -23.67
C GLN A 360 5.65 0.21 -22.64
N VAL A 361 6.68 -0.39 -22.05
CA VAL A 361 6.52 -1.46 -21.05
C VAL A 361 6.23 -0.86 -19.67
N PRO A 362 5.14 -1.26 -18.99
CA PRO A 362 4.85 -0.88 -17.61
C PRO A 362 6.03 -1.15 -16.67
N ASN A 363 6.29 -0.22 -15.73
CA ASN A 363 7.45 -0.26 -14.83
C ASN A 363 7.64 -1.59 -14.10
N ARG A 364 6.55 -2.25 -13.67
CA ARG A 364 6.62 -3.55 -13.01
C ARG A 364 7.14 -4.66 -13.93
N LEU A 365 6.64 -4.74 -15.16
CA LEU A 365 7.08 -5.73 -16.14
C LEU A 365 8.55 -5.49 -16.51
N ARG A 366 8.94 -4.21 -16.57
CA ARG A 366 10.31 -3.79 -16.78
C ARG A 366 11.23 -4.24 -15.65
N GLU A 367 10.81 -4.08 -14.39
CA GLU A 367 11.55 -4.51 -13.23
C GLU A 367 11.72 -6.04 -13.20
N ILE A 368 10.66 -6.81 -13.47
CA ILE A 368 10.74 -8.28 -13.55
C ILE A 368 11.69 -8.72 -14.67
N ALA A 369 11.57 -8.14 -15.86
CA ALA A 369 12.45 -8.44 -16.99
C ALA A 369 13.92 -8.11 -16.70
N ILE A 370 14.21 -6.95 -16.10
CA ILE A 370 15.58 -6.56 -15.72
C ILE A 370 16.10 -7.43 -14.56
N THR A 371 15.24 -7.83 -13.63
CA THR A 371 15.59 -8.78 -12.56
C THR A 371 15.98 -10.12 -13.14
N ARG A 372 15.19 -10.64 -14.08
CA ARG A 372 15.50 -11.89 -14.76
C ARG A 372 16.80 -11.82 -15.55
N LEU A 373 17.00 -10.71 -16.26
CA LEU A 373 18.27 -10.45 -16.95
C LEU A 373 19.45 -10.45 -15.98
N TYR A 374 19.33 -9.80 -14.83
CA TYR A 374 20.34 -9.82 -13.78
C TYR A 374 20.65 -11.24 -13.28
N GLU A 375 19.63 -12.07 -13.08
CA GLU A 375 19.81 -13.48 -12.71
C GLU A 375 20.55 -14.28 -13.77
N LEU A 376 20.22 -14.09 -15.06
CA LEU A 376 20.91 -14.74 -16.17
C LEU A 376 22.41 -14.38 -16.20
N PHE A 377 22.73 -13.10 -15.96
CA PHE A 377 24.13 -12.67 -15.82
C PHE A 377 24.82 -13.24 -14.57
N CYS A 378 24.11 -13.35 -13.45
CA CYS A 378 24.63 -14.02 -12.26
C CYS A 378 24.94 -15.49 -12.52
N ASP A 379 24.04 -16.22 -13.19
CA ASP A 379 24.22 -17.61 -13.56
C ASP A 379 25.38 -17.78 -14.54
N HIS A 380 25.54 -16.85 -15.48
CA HIS A 380 26.68 -16.82 -16.39
C HIS A 380 28.01 -16.64 -15.64
N THR A 381 28.14 -15.61 -14.80
CA THR A 381 29.34 -15.37 -14.00
C THR A 381 29.63 -16.52 -13.02
N ALA A 382 28.60 -17.23 -12.54
CA ALA A 382 28.74 -18.42 -11.69
C ALA A 382 29.08 -19.72 -12.46
N GLY A 383 29.19 -19.67 -13.79
CA GLY A 383 29.43 -20.84 -14.65
C GLY A 383 28.24 -21.81 -14.74
N LYS A 384 27.04 -21.36 -14.40
CA LYS A 384 25.77 -22.13 -14.46
C LYS A 384 24.96 -21.86 -15.73
N GLY A 385 25.25 -20.76 -16.43
CA GLY A 385 24.67 -20.38 -17.72
C GLY A 385 25.74 -19.94 -18.72
N ASP A 386 25.39 -19.86 -20.00
CA ASP A 386 26.29 -19.41 -21.07
C ASP A 386 25.60 -18.30 -21.87
N ILE A 387 26.12 -17.08 -21.78
CA ILE A 387 25.69 -15.93 -22.58
C ILE A 387 26.83 -15.65 -23.55
N SER A 388 26.54 -15.67 -24.85
CA SER A 388 27.60 -15.47 -25.83
C SER A 388 28.11 -14.03 -25.84
N ILE A 389 29.39 -13.83 -26.13
CA ILE A 389 29.98 -12.49 -26.25
C ILE A 389 29.25 -11.64 -27.31
N SER A 390 28.71 -12.28 -28.36
CA SER A 390 27.91 -11.58 -29.37
C SER A 390 26.65 -10.97 -28.76
N GLU A 391 25.94 -11.71 -27.90
CA GLU A 391 24.76 -11.23 -27.20
C GLU A 391 25.08 -10.08 -26.24
N ILE A 392 26.19 -10.20 -25.50
CA ILE A 392 26.67 -9.13 -24.61
C ILE A 392 26.89 -7.82 -25.38
N ARG A 393 27.49 -7.89 -26.59
CA ARG A 393 27.68 -6.71 -27.47
C ARG A 393 26.38 -6.13 -27.99
N GLU A 394 25.38 -6.95 -28.28
CA GLU A 394 24.05 -6.47 -28.68
C GLU A 394 23.31 -5.78 -27.55
N ILE A 395 23.55 -6.20 -26.30
CA ILE A 395 22.95 -5.62 -25.10
C ILE A 395 23.54 -4.24 -24.77
N GLN A 396 24.82 -3.99 -25.05
CA GLN A 396 25.51 -2.73 -24.74
C GLN A 396 24.73 -1.45 -25.14
N PRO A 397 24.31 -1.25 -26.41
CA PRO A 397 23.57 -0.05 -26.80
C PRO A 397 22.15 0.01 -26.19
N LEU A 398 21.52 -1.14 -25.95
CA LEU A 398 20.19 -1.22 -25.34
C LEU A 398 20.25 -0.77 -23.87
N LEU A 399 21.28 -1.19 -23.13
CA LEU A 399 21.51 -0.77 -21.75
C LEU A 399 21.76 0.74 -21.66
N ILE A 400 22.59 1.31 -22.54
CA ILE A 400 22.83 2.77 -22.56
C ILE A 400 21.52 3.52 -22.83
N SER A 401 20.70 3.04 -23.79
CA SER A 401 19.40 3.63 -24.07
C SER A 401 18.46 3.58 -22.85
N CYS A 402 18.42 2.44 -22.14
CA CYS A 402 17.64 2.32 -20.91
C CYS A 402 18.16 3.26 -19.81
N LEU A 403 19.47 3.35 -19.59
CA LEU A 403 20.04 4.27 -18.60
C LEU A 403 19.69 5.73 -18.87
N ALA A 404 19.59 6.11 -20.15
CA ALA A 404 19.23 7.46 -20.59
C ALA A 404 17.72 7.79 -20.48
N GLU A 405 16.85 6.81 -20.20
CA GLU A 405 15.41 7.03 -20.16
C GLU A 405 14.97 7.84 -18.92
N ILE A 406 14.02 8.75 -19.13
CA ILE A 406 13.47 9.59 -18.07
C ILE A 406 12.30 8.85 -17.40
N GLY A 407 12.28 8.82 -16.06
CA GLY A 407 11.15 8.25 -15.31
C GLY A 407 11.28 6.77 -14.92
N ILE A 408 12.47 6.19 -15.04
CA ILE A 408 12.75 4.84 -14.50
C ILE A 408 12.66 4.87 -12.96
N PRO A 409 11.90 3.96 -12.32
CA PRO A 409 11.88 3.83 -10.86
C PRO A 409 13.26 3.54 -10.27
N GLU A 410 13.52 4.05 -9.06
CA GLU A 410 14.82 3.84 -8.40
C GLU A 410 15.17 2.35 -8.23
N SER A 411 14.20 1.50 -7.86
CA SER A 411 14.41 0.05 -7.70
C SER A 411 14.89 -0.61 -9.00
N THR A 412 14.19 -0.33 -10.11
CA THR A 412 14.54 -0.81 -11.45
C THR A 412 15.92 -0.30 -11.89
N PHE A 413 16.22 0.97 -11.63
CA PHE A 413 17.52 1.56 -11.97
C PHE A 413 18.67 0.90 -11.21
N LYS A 414 18.47 0.55 -9.92
CA LYS A 414 19.49 -0.15 -9.12
C LYS A 414 19.81 -1.53 -9.69
N ILE A 415 18.80 -2.29 -10.10
CA ILE A 415 18.99 -3.62 -10.72
C ILE A 415 19.66 -3.46 -12.09
N LEU A 416 19.23 -2.47 -12.88
CA LEU A 416 19.87 -2.15 -14.18
C LEU A 416 21.37 -1.86 -14.01
N CYS A 417 21.78 -1.14 -12.96
CA CYS A 417 23.18 -0.91 -12.66
C CYS A 417 23.95 -2.19 -12.28
N GLN A 418 23.29 -3.18 -11.65
CA GLN A 418 23.89 -4.49 -11.42
C GLN A 418 24.12 -5.23 -12.75
N VAL A 419 23.16 -5.18 -13.67
CA VAL A 419 23.32 -5.76 -15.02
C VAL A 419 24.50 -5.11 -15.75
N VAL A 420 24.61 -3.78 -15.69
CA VAL A 420 25.73 -3.02 -16.28
C VAL A 420 27.08 -3.48 -15.71
N PHE A 421 27.15 -3.71 -14.39
CA PHE A 421 28.35 -4.27 -13.76
C PHE A 421 28.71 -5.64 -14.35
N HIS A 422 27.75 -6.57 -14.46
CA HIS A 422 28.05 -7.90 -15.02
C HIS A 422 28.48 -7.83 -16.49
N VAL A 423 27.80 -7.02 -17.31
CA VAL A 423 28.18 -6.85 -18.72
C VAL A 423 29.60 -6.31 -18.85
N LEU A 424 29.96 -5.28 -18.08
CA LEU A 424 31.32 -4.73 -18.10
C LEU A 424 32.37 -5.73 -17.59
N HIS A 425 32.04 -6.51 -16.56
CA HIS A 425 32.92 -7.54 -15.99
C HIS A 425 33.26 -8.63 -17.02
N GLU A 426 32.25 -9.13 -17.73
CA GLU A 426 32.45 -10.17 -18.74
C GLU A 426 33.27 -9.67 -19.94
N LEU A 427 32.98 -8.45 -20.42
CA LEU A 427 33.75 -7.84 -21.52
C LEU A 427 35.23 -7.66 -21.18
N SER A 428 35.49 -7.20 -19.94
CA SER A 428 36.85 -6.99 -19.44
C SER A 428 37.59 -8.33 -19.26
N SER A 429 36.91 -9.37 -18.79
CA SER A 429 37.51 -10.68 -18.50
C SER A 429 37.84 -11.51 -19.75
N TYR A 430 37.04 -11.40 -20.82
CA TYR A 430 37.19 -12.26 -22.01
C TYR A 430 37.95 -11.63 -23.18
N GLN A 431 37.88 -10.31 -23.38
CA GLN A 431 38.36 -9.67 -24.62
C GLN A 431 39.11 -8.35 -24.45
N GLU A 432 39.40 -7.90 -23.23
CA GLU A 432 39.98 -6.57 -22.97
C GLU A 432 39.12 -5.44 -23.59
N ASP A 433 37.80 -5.65 -23.72
CA ASP A 433 36.87 -4.61 -24.21
C ASP A 433 36.39 -3.77 -23.03
N ASN A 434 36.83 -2.51 -23.00
CA ASN A 434 36.56 -1.58 -21.90
C ASN A 434 35.20 -0.88 -21.99
N TRP A 435 34.33 -1.24 -22.95
CA TRP A 435 33.00 -0.65 -23.18
C TRP A 435 32.99 0.88 -23.20
N PHE A 436 33.68 1.47 -24.18
CA PHE A 436 33.83 2.92 -24.34
C PHE A 436 32.51 3.71 -24.20
N GLY A 437 31.42 3.20 -24.78
CA GLY A 437 30.12 3.88 -24.74
C GLY A 437 29.56 4.10 -23.33
N LEU A 438 29.84 3.20 -22.38
CA LEU A 438 29.41 3.39 -20.99
C LEU A 438 30.19 4.53 -20.31
N TRP A 439 31.51 4.55 -20.49
CA TRP A 439 32.37 5.59 -19.93
C TRP A 439 32.10 6.96 -20.55
N ASP A 440 31.83 7.01 -21.85
CA ASP A 440 31.43 8.23 -22.57
C ASP A 440 30.07 8.74 -22.10
N TYR A 441 29.11 7.84 -21.84
CA TYR A 441 27.81 8.20 -21.24
C TYR A 441 27.98 8.81 -19.84
N ILE A 442 28.76 8.15 -18.96
CA ILE A 442 29.04 8.67 -17.61
C ILE A 442 29.72 10.04 -17.70
N ALA A 443 30.69 10.21 -18.60
CA ALA A 443 31.39 11.47 -18.79
C ALA A 443 30.45 12.58 -19.25
N THR A 444 29.64 12.32 -20.28
CA THR A 444 28.77 13.30 -20.94
C THR A 444 27.61 13.73 -20.06
N GLU A 445 26.97 12.79 -19.37
CA GLU A 445 25.78 13.05 -18.54
C GLU A 445 26.10 13.44 -17.09
N SER A 446 27.39 13.42 -16.68
CA SER A 446 27.82 13.72 -15.30
C SER A 446 27.31 15.05 -14.74
N LYS A 447 27.14 16.04 -15.62
CA LYS A 447 26.72 17.40 -15.24
C LYS A 447 25.20 17.57 -15.18
N THR A 448 24.47 16.88 -16.06
CA THR A 448 23.01 16.96 -16.19
C THR A 448 22.32 15.98 -15.24
N GLU A 449 22.88 14.77 -15.11
CA GLU A 449 22.32 13.64 -14.36
C GLU A 449 23.35 13.10 -13.34
N PHE A 450 23.92 14.00 -12.53
CA PHE A 450 24.99 13.68 -11.56
C PHE A 450 24.67 12.46 -10.68
N MET A 451 23.48 12.43 -10.06
CA MET A 451 23.09 11.35 -9.15
C MET A 451 23.06 9.98 -9.85
N LYS A 452 22.55 9.90 -11.09
CA LYS A 452 22.50 8.65 -11.85
C LYS A 452 23.90 8.21 -12.27
N THR A 453 24.68 9.12 -12.85
CA THR A 453 26.02 8.82 -13.36
C THR A 453 26.99 8.41 -12.24
N VAL A 454 26.97 9.09 -11.09
CA VAL A 454 27.79 8.71 -9.94
C VAL A 454 27.31 7.39 -9.32
N TYR A 455 26.00 7.11 -9.33
CA TYR A 455 25.46 5.85 -8.87
C TYR A 455 25.88 4.67 -9.77
N ILE A 456 25.87 4.86 -11.09
CA ILE A 456 26.40 3.86 -12.03
C ILE A 456 27.87 3.64 -11.72
N PHE A 457 28.66 4.72 -11.65
CA PHE A 457 30.10 4.65 -11.39
C PHE A 457 30.46 3.88 -10.12
N GLN A 458 29.77 4.12 -9.00
CA GLN A 458 30.03 3.38 -7.75
C GLN A 458 29.64 1.89 -7.81
N CYS A 459 28.74 1.49 -8.72
CA CYS A 459 28.38 0.08 -8.92
C CYS A 459 29.49 -0.70 -9.65
N LEU A 460 30.37 -0.02 -10.39
CA LEU A 460 31.43 -0.62 -11.20
C LEU A 460 32.63 -1.04 -10.32
N THR A 461 32.40 -2.01 -9.44
CA THR A 461 33.37 -2.36 -8.38
C THR A 461 34.54 -3.23 -8.85
N MET A 462 34.56 -3.70 -10.09
CA MET A 462 35.62 -4.57 -10.59
C MET A 462 36.96 -3.85 -10.78
N ARG A 463 38.05 -4.61 -10.82
CA ARG A 463 39.35 -4.10 -11.25
C ARG A 463 39.34 -3.86 -12.76
N LEU A 464 39.86 -2.70 -13.17
CA LEU A 464 40.04 -2.33 -14.57
C LEU A 464 41.54 -2.18 -14.84
N ASP A 465 42.07 -3.01 -15.74
CA ASP A 465 43.50 -3.03 -16.05
C ASP A 465 43.89 -1.86 -16.97
N ASP A 466 43.01 -1.47 -17.89
CA ASP A 466 43.15 -0.25 -18.68
C ASP A 466 42.39 0.92 -18.05
N LYS A 467 43.14 1.84 -17.45
CA LYS A 467 42.60 3.00 -16.75
C LYS A 467 42.38 4.21 -17.69
N GLU A 468 42.82 4.18 -18.95
CA GLU A 468 42.78 5.36 -19.85
C GLU A 468 41.35 5.83 -20.13
N PHE A 469 40.43 4.89 -20.35
CA PHE A 469 39.01 5.18 -20.60
C PHE A 469 38.27 5.65 -19.34
N VAL A 470 38.65 5.09 -18.19
CA VAL A 470 38.09 5.47 -16.88
C VAL A 470 38.50 6.90 -16.52
N ILE A 471 39.73 7.32 -16.86
CA ILE A 471 40.22 8.68 -16.64
C ILE A 471 39.32 9.72 -17.33
N HIS A 472 38.82 9.44 -18.53
CA HIS A 472 37.90 10.36 -19.23
C HIS A 472 36.62 10.59 -18.42
N ALA A 473 35.97 9.52 -17.94
CA ALA A 473 34.78 9.63 -17.10
C ALA A 473 35.07 10.31 -15.75
N ILE A 474 36.17 9.92 -15.08
CA ILE A 474 36.59 10.50 -13.80
C ILE A 474 36.87 12.00 -13.94
N ASN A 475 37.53 12.45 -15.01
CA ASN A 475 37.84 13.87 -15.21
C ASN A 475 36.58 14.74 -15.32
N ASN A 476 35.47 14.19 -15.82
CA ASN A 476 34.19 14.90 -15.92
C ASN A 476 33.35 14.79 -14.64
N LEU A 477 33.42 13.65 -13.93
CA LEU A 477 32.75 13.45 -12.64
C LEU A 477 33.41 14.23 -11.50
N LEU A 478 34.74 14.33 -11.48
CA LEU A 478 35.49 14.93 -10.36
C LEU A 478 35.06 16.36 -10.01
N PRO A 479 34.87 17.29 -10.98
CA PRO A 479 34.37 18.63 -10.68
C PRO A 479 33.01 18.63 -9.96
N GLU A 480 32.07 17.79 -10.40
CA GLU A 480 30.74 17.70 -9.79
C GLU A 480 30.79 16.97 -8.43
N ILE A 481 31.56 15.89 -8.30
CA ILE A 481 31.85 15.26 -7.00
C ILE A 481 32.43 16.29 -6.04
N HIS A 482 33.45 17.04 -6.46
CA HIS A 482 34.07 18.08 -5.65
C HIS A 482 33.06 19.16 -5.26
N ARG A 483 32.14 19.55 -6.14
CA ARG A 483 31.07 20.51 -5.84
C ARG A 483 30.09 19.97 -4.80
N HIS A 484 29.68 18.71 -4.91
CA HIS A 484 28.69 18.07 -4.06
C HIS A 484 29.25 17.51 -2.75
N LEU A 485 30.57 17.43 -2.62
CA LEU A 485 31.27 17.19 -1.36
C LEU A 485 31.24 18.40 -0.41
N ASN A 486 30.69 19.55 -0.80
CA ASN A 486 30.49 20.65 0.13
C ASN A 486 29.34 20.29 1.10
N PRO A 487 29.56 20.32 2.42
CA PRO A 487 28.54 19.93 3.41
C PRO A 487 27.23 20.71 3.26
N PRO A 488 26.07 20.03 3.10
CA PRO A 488 24.77 20.69 3.03
C PRO A 488 24.48 21.49 4.31
N ARG A 489 23.67 22.54 4.16
CA ARG A 489 23.24 23.40 5.27
C ARG A 489 21.98 22.89 5.95
N ASP A 490 21.07 22.30 5.17
CA ASP A 490 19.77 21.79 5.61
C ASP A 490 19.60 20.34 5.09
N LEU A 491 19.04 19.45 5.92
CA LEU A 491 18.84 18.04 5.56
C LEU A 491 17.83 17.86 4.41
N LEU A 492 16.75 18.66 4.41
CA LEU A 492 15.58 18.49 3.52
C LEU A 492 15.84 18.59 2.01
N VAL A 493 17.00 19.09 1.57
CA VAL A 493 17.25 19.43 0.15
C VAL A 493 18.27 18.49 -0.51
N ASP A 494 19.10 17.79 0.26
CA ASP A 494 20.34 17.21 -0.29
C ASP A 494 20.75 15.85 0.31
N GLU A 495 19.83 15.12 0.96
CA GLU A 495 20.14 13.91 1.75
C GLU A 495 20.94 12.86 0.95
N ASN A 496 20.64 12.69 -0.33
CA ASN A 496 21.27 11.68 -1.17
C ASN A 496 22.49 12.20 -1.96
N CYS A 497 22.58 13.50 -2.23
CA CYS A 497 23.60 14.01 -3.14
C CYS A 497 25.00 14.00 -2.52
N TRP A 498 25.12 14.45 -1.27
CA TRP A 498 26.40 14.43 -0.56
C TRP A 498 26.90 13.00 -0.33
N VAL A 499 25.99 12.09 0.03
CA VAL A 499 26.31 10.67 0.25
C VAL A 499 26.85 10.04 -1.03
N LEU A 500 26.20 10.29 -2.17
CA LEU A 500 26.65 9.83 -3.48
C LEU A 500 27.97 10.48 -3.92
N ALA A 501 28.18 11.76 -3.62
CA ALA A 501 29.45 12.42 -3.89
C ALA A 501 30.59 11.83 -3.05
N PHE A 502 30.35 11.51 -1.78
CA PHE A 502 31.35 10.88 -0.92
C PHE A 502 31.75 9.49 -1.43
N THR A 503 30.78 8.64 -1.77
CA THR A 503 31.04 7.30 -2.30
C THR A 503 31.68 7.35 -3.69
N GLY A 504 31.21 8.25 -4.56
CA GLY A 504 31.83 8.50 -5.86
C GLY A 504 33.28 8.96 -5.75
N ALA A 505 33.59 9.86 -4.79
CA ALA A 505 34.95 10.30 -4.51
C ALA A 505 35.85 9.15 -4.05
N PHE A 506 35.33 8.26 -3.20
CA PHE A 506 36.03 7.06 -2.77
C PHE A 506 36.38 6.15 -3.96
N CYS A 507 35.40 5.84 -4.83
CA CYS A 507 35.65 5.02 -6.02
C CYS A 507 36.65 5.68 -6.98
N ALA A 508 36.52 7.00 -7.22
CA ALA A 508 37.46 7.73 -8.06
C ALA A 508 38.88 7.68 -7.49
N ALA A 509 39.04 7.80 -6.17
CA ALA A 509 40.33 7.76 -5.53
C ALA A 509 41.04 6.39 -5.68
N ILE A 510 40.29 5.29 -5.58
CA ILE A 510 40.80 3.93 -5.84
C ILE A 510 41.33 3.82 -7.28
N HIS A 511 40.57 4.30 -8.27
CA HIS A 511 41.04 4.24 -9.66
C HIS A 511 42.27 5.13 -9.93
N LEU A 512 42.41 6.25 -9.22
CA LEU A 512 43.49 7.23 -9.44
C LEU A 512 44.78 7.00 -8.62
N ILE A 513 44.78 6.16 -7.58
CA ILE A 513 45.90 6.01 -6.63
C ILE A 513 47.24 5.62 -7.27
N GLU A 514 47.21 4.94 -8.42
CA GLU A 514 48.40 4.52 -9.16
C GLU A 514 48.75 5.46 -10.34
N ILE A 515 47.92 6.47 -10.59
CA ILE A 515 48.06 7.37 -11.73
C ILE A 515 48.80 8.64 -11.29
N SER A 516 50.10 8.65 -11.53
CA SER A 516 50.99 9.74 -11.09
C SER A 516 50.59 11.13 -11.61
N SER A 517 50.01 11.24 -12.82
CA SER A 517 49.51 12.50 -13.37
C SER A 517 48.35 13.11 -12.58
N HIS A 518 47.64 12.31 -11.79
CA HIS A 518 46.45 12.71 -11.03
C HIS A 518 46.69 12.79 -9.52
N ALA A 519 47.93 12.61 -9.07
CA ALA A 519 48.30 12.60 -7.66
C ALA A 519 47.84 13.86 -6.90
N GLN A 520 47.96 15.05 -7.52
CA GLN A 520 47.53 16.30 -6.90
C GLN A 520 46.00 16.35 -6.71
N TYR A 521 45.22 15.93 -7.71
CA TYR A 521 43.77 15.86 -7.62
C TYR A 521 43.30 14.84 -6.58
N LEU A 522 43.95 13.67 -6.54
CA LEU A 522 43.70 12.65 -5.54
C LEU A 522 43.91 13.18 -4.12
N LYS A 523 44.98 13.96 -3.91
CA LYS A 523 45.24 14.62 -2.64
C LYS A 523 44.11 15.58 -2.29
N GLU A 524 43.74 16.46 -3.21
CA GLU A 524 42.67 17.45 -3.01
C GLU A 524 41.34 16.79 -2.66
N ILE A 525 40.93 15.75 -3.39
CA ILE A 525 39.65 15.09 -3.15
C ILE A 525 39.64 14.33 -1.82
N ALA A 526 40.73 13.63 -1.47
CA ALA A 526 40.80 12.84 -0.25
C ALA A 526 40.79 13.73 1.01
N TYR A 527 41.51 14.86 0.99
CA TYR A 527 41.43 15.85 2.07
C TYR A 527 40.05 16.50 2.15
N LYS A 528 39.44 16.80 1.00
CA LYS A 528 38.08 17.35 0.97
C LYS A 528 37.05 16.40 1.58
N MET A 529 37.13 15.10 1.31
CA MET A 529 36.26 14.11 1.95
C MET A 529 36.38 14.16 3.47
N ILE A 530 37.62 14.20 4.00
CA ILE A 530 37.89 14.24 5.45
C ILE A 530 37.37 15.54 6.06
N ASP A 531 37.65 16.68 5.44
CA ASP A 531 37.22 17.99 5.94
C ASP A 531 35.70 18.13 5.91
N SER A 532 35.06 17.60 4.86
CA SER A 532 33.61 17.56 4.70
C SER A 532 32.93 16.74 5.79
N VAL A 533 33.45 15.55 6.10
CA VAL A 533 32.97 14.74 7.23
C VAL A 533 33.14 15.48 8.55
N ARG A 534 34.30 16.11 8.77
CA ARG A 534 34.57 16.87 10.01
C ARG A 534 33.53 17.98 10.21
N GLU A 535 33.18 18.69 9.16
CA GLU A 535 32.18 19.75 9.20
C GLU A 535 30.77 19.20 9.47
N LEU A 536 30.37 18.08 8.85
CA LEU A 536 29.07 17.44 9.10
C LEU A 536 28.93 16.89 10.53
N VAL A 537 29.99 16.28 11.06
CA VAL A 537 30.04 15.85 12.47
C VAL A 537 29.89 17.06 13.39
N GLY A 538 30.63 18.15 13.11
CA GLY A 538 30.52 19.40 13.87
C GLY A 538 29.12 20.05 13.83
N ARG A 539 28.32 19.76 12.79
CA ARG A 539 26.92 20.20 12.64
C ARG A 539 25.89 19.25 13.25
N GLY A 540 26.30 18.09 13.75
CA GLY A 540 25.39 17.05 14.25
C GLY A 540 24.62 16.30 13.16
N MET A 541 25.06 16.38 11.90
CA MET A 541 24.44 15.70 10.74
C MET A 541 25.06 14.32 10.47
N GLU A 542 25.65 13.72 11.49
CA GLU A 542 26.45 12.50 11.37
C GLU A 542 25.59 11.28 11.01
N VAL A 543 24.44 11.11 11.68
CA VAL A 543 23.61 9.90 11.54
C VAL A 543 23.01 9.79 10.15
N GLU A 544 22.44 10.87 9.62
CA GLU A 544 21.75 10.87 8.33
C GLU A 544 22.70 10.78 7.13
N LEU A 545 23.85 11.44 7.19
CA LEU A 545 24.77 11.57 6.05
C LEU A 545 26.04 10.73 6.21
N VAL A 546 26.83 11.03 7.25
CA VAL A 546 28.18 10.44 7.42
C VAL A 546 28.09 8.93 7.61
N ARG A 547 27.20 8.47 8.49
CA ARG A 547 27.02 7.03 8.75
C ARG A 547 26.53 6.30 7.50
N ARG A 548 25.59 6.87 6.75
CA ARG A 548 25.07 6.29 5.51
C ARG A 548 26.16 6.18 4.45
N ALA A 549 26.98 7.22 4.28
CA ALA A 549 28.12 7.21 3.37
C ALA A 549 29.18 6.17 3.76
N PHE A 550 29.44 5.99 5.06
CA PHE A 550 30.36 4.96 5.54
C PHE A 550 29.82 3.54 5.34
N ILE A 551 28.50 3.32 5.49
CA ILE A 551 27.87 2.03 5.20
C ILE A 551 27.99 1.71 3.69
N ASN A 552 27.80 2.70 2.82
CA ASN A 552 28.00 2.49 1.38
C ASN A 552 29.48 2.20 1.06
N MET A 553 30.42 2.92 1.67
CA MET A 553 31.86 2.64 1.55
C MET A 553 32.20 1.23 2.04
N GLU A 554 31.60 0.78 3.15
CA GLU A 554 31.76 -0.59 3.67
C GLU A 554 31.32 -1.63 2.64
N SER A 555 30.14 -1.45 2.03
CA SER A 555 29.63 -2.36 1.00
C SER A 555 30.55 -2.41 -0.23
N ILE A 556 31.13 -1.27 -0.64
CA ILE A 556 32.08 -1.23 -1.76
C ILE A 556 33.36 -1.98 -1.38
N VAL A 557 33.94 -1.73 -0.19
CA VAL A 557 35.14 -2.43 0.26
C VAL A 557 34.91 -3.94 0.36
N GLU A 558 33.75 -4.38 0.84
CA GLU A 558 33.39 -5.79 0.89
C GLU A 558 33.34 -6.46 -0.50
N LYS A 559 32.97 -5.71 -1.55
CA LYS A 559 32.94 -6.21 -2.93
C LYS A 559 34.29 -6.17 -3.63
N GLN A 560 35.26 -5.40 -3.13
CA GLN A 560 36.52 -5.10 -3.85
C GLN A 560 37.80 -5.61 -3.18
N TYR A 561 37.76 -5.97 -1.90
CA TYR A 561 38.97 -6.21 -1.11
C TYR A 561 39.87 -7.31 -1.67
N ASP A 562 39.31 -8.29 -2.39
CA ASP A 562 40.05 -9.38 -3.02
C ASP A 562 40.89 -8.91 -4.22
N CYS A 563 40.51 -7.78 -4.82
CA CYS A 563 41.16 -7.18 -5.97
C CYS A 563 42.11 -6.01 -5.61
N TYR A 564 42.19 -5.63 -4.33
CA TYR A 564 43.02 -4.50 -3.86
C TYR A 564 44.51 -4.77 -3.97
N THR A 565 45.21 -3.83 -4.62
CA THR A 565 46.67 -3.74 -4.61
C THR A 565 47.20 -3.25 -3.27
N THR A 566 48.52 -3.31 -3.07
CA THR A 566 49.18 -2.65 -1.92
C THR A 566 48.84 -1.16 -1.84
N SER A 567 48.73 -0.47 -2.98
CA SER A 567 48.39 0.95 -3.04
C SER A 567 46.95 1.20 -2.59
N ASP A 568 46.00 0.38 -3.07
CA ASP A 568 44.58 0.46 -2.68
C ASP A 568 44.42 0.19 -1.18
N TYR A 569 45.01 -0.91 -0.69
CA TYR A 569 44.99 -1.25 0.73
C TYR A 569 45.51 -0.09 1.59
N ARG A 570 46.68 0.46 1.22
CA ARG A 570 47.31 1.56 1.96
C ARG A 570 46.44 2.82 1.95
N PHE A 571 45.82 3.13 0.81
CA PHE A 571 44.88 4.24 0.67
C PHE A 571 43.66 4.06 1.57
N VAL A 572 42.92 2.95 1.46
CA VAL A 572 41.70 2.73 2.26
C VAL A 572 42.04 2.70 3.75
N LYS A 573 43.15 2.05 4.14
CA LYS A 573 43.63 2.03 5.53
C LYS A 573 43.91 3.44 6.04
N GLY A 574 44.63 4.25 5.24
CA GLY A 574 44.98 5.62 5.58
C GLY A 574 43.79 6.56 5.65
N LEU A 575 42.79 6.38 4.77
CA LEU A 575 41.53 7.12 4.80
C LEU A 575 40.71 6.76 6.05
N VAL A 576 40.52 5.47 6.32
CA VAL A 576 39.77 4.99 7.49
C VAL A 576 40.39 5.51 8.79
N TRP A 577 41.72 5.47 8.93
CA TRP A 577 42.39 6.01 10.12
C TRP A 577 42.16 7.51 10.31
N ARG A 578 42.18 8.29 9.23
CA ARG A 578 41.94 9.74 9.28
C ARG A 578 40.49 10.07 9.61
N LEU A 579 39.54 9.33 9.05
CA LEU A 579 38.12 9.46 9.39
C LEU A 579 37.85 9.04 10.83
N TYR A 580 38.50 7.98 11.32
CA TYR A 580 38.37 7.51 12.70
C TYR A 580 38.95 8.52 13.71
N ALA A 581 39.95 9.31 13.32
CA ALA A 581 40.57 10.33 14.15
C ALA A 581 39.77 11.64 14.27
N ILE A 582 38.66 11.79 13.55
CA ILE A 582 37.77 12.94 13.66
C ILE A 582 37.14 12.96 15.06
N LYS A 583 37.22 14.11 15.74
CA LYS A 583 36.64 14.29 17.08
C LYS A 583 35.11 14.29 17.02
N ASP A 584 34.50 13.88 18.13
CA ASP A 584 33.05 13.95 18.37
C ASP A 584 32.19 13.06 17.46
N ILE A 585 32.80 12.14 16.71
CA ILE A 585 32.09 11.11 15.96
C ILE A 585 31.50 10.06 16.92
N SER A 586 30.25 9.66 16.70
CA SER A 586 29.57 8.66 17.53
C SER A 586 30.22 7.28 17.47
N VAL A 587 30.07 6.50 18.55
CA VAL A 587 30.59 5.13 18.66
C VAL A 587 29.96 4.23 17.59
N GLU A 588 28.68 4.43 17.28
CA GLU A 588 27.97 3.66 16.27
C GLU A 588 28.54 3.93 14.87
N THR A 589 28.92 5.17 14.54
CA THR A 589 29.56 5.46 13.24
C THR A 589 31.02 4.99 13.21
N GLN A 590 31.75 5.09 14.33
CA GLN A 590 33.08 4.46 14.46
C GLN A 590 33.02 2.94 14.27
N SER A 591 31.92 2.29 14.68
CA SER A 591 31.74 0.85 14.49
C SER A 591 31.75 0.46 13.01
N VAL A 592 31.21 1.32 12.12
CA VAL A 592 31.23 1.09 10.67
C VAL A 592 32.66 1.11 10.15
N LEU A 593 33.43 2.16 10.49
CA LEU A 593 34.85 2.27 10.13
C LEU A 593 35.68 1.09 10.66
N TRP A 594 35.36 0.59 11.85
CA TRP A 594 36.00 -0.59 12.41
C TRP A 594 35.69 -1.86 11.61
N ARG A 595 34.44 -2.06 11.15
CA ARG A 595 34.10 -3.20 10.28
C ARG A 595 34.81 -3.13 8.94
N ILE A 596 34.92 -1.94 8.33
CA ILE A 596 35.74 -1.73 7.12
C ILE A 596 37.18 -2.15 7.38
N ASN A 597 37.75 -1.73 8.52
CA ASN A 597 39.10 -2.11 8.91
C ASN A 597 39.26 -3.63 9.07
N VAL A 598 38.23 -4.34 9.55
CA VAL A 598 38.21 -5.80 9.66
C VAL A 598 38.13 -6.47 8.28
N ILE A 599 37.33 -5.94 7.36
CA ILE A 599 37.26 -6.44 5.97
C ILE A 599 38.61 -6.32 5.28
N LEU A 600 39.30 -5.18 5.44
CA LEU A 600 40.65 -4.97 4.90
C LEU A 600 41.67 -6.00 5.41
N GLU A 601 41.44 -6.64 6.56
CA GLU A 601 42.32 -7.72 7.02
C GLU A 601 42.19 -9.01 6.21
N LYS A 602 41.23 -9.11 5.30
CA LYS A 602 41.08 -10.24 4.39
C LYS A 602 41.85 -10.07 3.06
N VAL A 603 42.41 -8.88 2.79
CA VAL A 603 43.19 -8.60 1.56
C VAL A 603 44.41 -9.53 1.48
N GLN A 604 44.61 -10.15 0.31
CA GLN A 604 45.65 -11.16 0.08
C GLN A 604 47.02 -10.56 -0.32
N GLU A 605 47.02 -9.40 -0.96
CA GLU A 605 48.23 -8.66 -1.35
C GLU A 605 49.09 -8.23 -0.15
N VAL A 606 50.32 -7.78 -0.42
CA VAL A 606 51.23 -7.32 0.64
C VAL A 606 50.62 -6.11 1.35
N LYS A 607 50.24 -6.32 2.61
CA LYS A 607 49.69 -5.29 3.50
C LYS A 607 50.79 -4.36 3.99
N GLU A 608 50.81 -3.16 3.44
CA GLU A 608 51.70 -2.09 3.90
C GLU A 608 50.91 -0.99 4.59
N LEU A 609 51.23 -0.73 5.85
CA LEU A 609 50.64 0.38 6.60
C LEU A 609 51.24 1.71 6.13
N PRO A 610 50.43 2.79 6.08
CA PRO A 610 50.94 4.14 5.85
C PRO A 610 52.05 4.50 6.85
N LYS A 611 53.21 4.89 6.33
CA LYS A 611 54.39 5.28 7.11
C LYS A 611 54.45 6.79 7.37
N SER A 612 53.67 7.57 6.61
CA SER A 612 53.74 9.03 6.64
C SER A 612 52.45 9.73 6.20
N ASP A 613 52.44 11.07 6.25
CA ASP A 613 51.26 11.89 5.97
C ASP A 613 50.76 11.84 4.53
N LEU A 614 51.65 11.57 3.57
CA LEU A 614 51.32 11.46 2.14
C LEU A 614 51.50 10.04 1.60
N ASP A 615 52.13 9.15 2.36
CA ASP A 615 52.40 7.77 1.93
C ASP A 615 51.12 6.97 1.60
N TRP A 616 50.02 7.23 2.33
CA TRP A 616 48.72 6.63 2.02
C TRP A 616 48.08 7.10 0.72
N LEU A 617 48.56 8.21 0.14
CA LEU A 617 48.14 8.69 -1.17
C LEU A 617 49.11 8.26 -2.28
N ASN A 618 50.01 7.31 -1.96
CA ASN A 618 51.08 6.84 -2.85
C ASN A 618 51.95 7.98 -3.40
N GLN A 619 52.20 8.99 -2.57
CA GLN A 619 52.95 10.19 -2.94
C GLN A 619 54.28 10.27 -2.19
N PRO A 620 55.38 10.64 -2.88
CA PRO A 620 56.64 10.88 -2.20
C PRO A 620 56.48 12.08 -1.27
N GLU A 621 57.07 12.00 -0.07
CA GLU A 621 57.25 13.20 0.74
C GLU A 621 58.17 14.15 -0.02
N THR A 622 57.71 15.36 -0.29
CA THR A 622 58.63 16.44 -0.61
C THR A 622 59.51 16.61 0.62
N LEU A 623 60.74 16.08 0.57
CA LEU A 623 61.82 16.51 1.45
C LEU A 623 61.85 18.03 1.37
N GLY A 624 61.34 18.68 2.43
CA GLY A 624 61.32 20.12 2.51
C GLY A 624 62.74 20.65 2.32
N ASN A 625 62.89 21.59 1.39
CA ASN A 625 63.94 22.60 1.48
C ASN A 625 63.43 23.74 2.35
#